data_AF-E3LGQ2-F1
#
_entry.id   AF-E3LGQ2-F1
#
_cell.length_a   1.000
_cell.length_b   1.000
_cell.length_c   1.000
_cell.angle_alpha   90.00
_cell.angle_beta   90.00
_cell.angle_gamma   90.00
#
_symmetry.space_group_name_H-M   'P 1'
#
loop_
_entity.id
_entity.type
_entity.pdbx_description
1 polymer ?
#
loop_
_entity_poly.entity_id
_entity_poly.type
_entity_poly.pdbx_seq_one_letter_code
_entity_poly.pdbx_strand_id
1 'polypeptide(L)'
;MNAFWLMAFLSCITIHNLGGVHAQSANIIEIPIPTNAPQASTSCTTATWLAWSDWSTCSDECGSCGVQMRTRTCLTTDSTCTCPGGSTGVQYCNLDICRYPRTTCCNNFRVTSYLGRFACLNATAILG
;
A
#
# COMPACT_ATOMS: atom_id res chain seq x y z
N MET A 1 -19.74 52.41 39.15
CA MET A 1 -20.42 52.16 37.87
C MET A 1 -19.59 51.12 37.13
N ASN A 2 -20.13 49.90 37.05
CA ASN A 2 -19.94 48.83 36.05
C ASN A 2 -18.52 48.30 35.75
N ALA A 3 -18.26 47.00 35.56
CA ALA A 3 -18.93 45.74 35.84
C ALA A 3 -17.91 44.69 35.35
N PHE A 4 -17.11 44.10 36.24
CA PHE A 4 -16.26 42.96 35.90
C PHE A 4 -17.03 41.68 36.24
N TRP A 5 -17.81 41.18 35.28
CA TRP A 5 -18.42 39.85 35.27
C TRP A 5 -17.83 39.11 34.06
N LEU A 6 -16.98 38.10 34.29
CA LEU A 6 -17.33 36.67 34.30
C LEU A 6 -17.66 36.10 32.92
N MET A 7 -17.11 34.91 32.68
CA MET A 7 -17.42 33.93 31.62
C MET A 7 -16.55 33.96 30.36
N ALA A 8 -15.54 33.08 30.34
CA ALA A 8 -15.33 32.14 29.22
C ALA A 8 -14.35 31.02 29.64
N PHE A 9 -14.67 30.29 30.72
CA PHE A 9 -14.30 28.88 30.80
C PHE A 9 -15.44 28.07 30.17
N LEU A 10 -15.08 26.93 29.58
CA LEU A 10 -15.89 26.01 28.76
C LEU A 10 -15.88 26.33 27.25
N SER A 11 -15.11 25.54 26.50
CA SER A 11 -15.74 24.52 25.65
C SER A 11 -14.73 23.46 25.19
N CYS A 12 -14.94 22.25 25.69
CA CYS A 12 -14.75 20.96 25.03
C CYS A 12 -13.43 20.67 24.30
N ILE A 13 -12.55 19.96 25.02
CA ILE A 13 -11.76 18.86 24.48
C ILE A 13 -12.74 17.92 23.76
N THR A 14 -12.83 18.02 22.44
CA THR A 14 -13.44 16.99 21.60
C THR A 14 -12.30 16.26 20.89
N ILE A 15 -11.66 15.34 21.63
CA ILE A 15 -10.92 14.24 21.00
C ILE A 15 -11.99 13.22 20.62
N HIS A 16 -12.48 13.30 19.38
CA HIS A 16 -13.22 12.20 18.78
C HIS A 16 -12.53 11.74 17.50
N ASN A 17 -12.03 10.51 17.59
CA ASN A 17 -11.83 9.54 16.54
C ASN A 17 -10.98 9.93 15.32
N LEU A 18 -9.70 9.62 15.48
CA LEU A 18 -8.85 9.03 14.45
C LEU A 18 -9.60 7.90 13.72
N GLY A 19 -9.87 8.08 12.43
CA GLY A 19 -10.49 7.05 11.61
C GLY A 19 -10.37 7.31 10.11
N GLY A 20 -9.33 8.03 9.69
CA GLY A 20 -8.95 8.12 8.28
C GLY A 20 -8.03 6.97 7.95
N VAL A 21 -8.55 5.92 7.32
CA VAL A 21 -7.73 4.94 6.60
C VAL A 21 -7.07 5.67 5.43
N HIS A 22 -5.90 6.27 5.69
CA HIS A 22 -5.04 6.73 4.62
C HIS A 22 -4.54 5.49 3.89
N ALA A 23 -5.12 5.21 2.72
CA ALA A 23 -4.54 4.30 1.74
C ALA A 23 -3.26 4.96 1.21
N GLN A 24 -2.13 4.65 1.84
CA GLN A 24 -0.84 5.20 1.44
C GLN A 24 -0.21 4.25 0.44
N SER A 25 -0.46 4.51 -0.83
CA SER A 25 0.38 3.98 -1.91
C SER A 25 1.69 4.76 -1.92
N ALA A 26 2.59 4.48 -0.95
CA ALA A 26 4.00 4.73 -1.25
C ALA A 26 4.41 3.75 -2.34
N ASN A 27 5.31 4.14 -3.24
CA ASN A 27 5.90 3.30 -4.27
C ASN A 27 6.58 2.07 -3.63
N ILE A 28 5.78 1.04 -3.38
CA ILE A 28 6.25 -0.25 -2.96
C ILE A 28 6.41 -1.00 -4.26
N ILE A 29 7.68 -1.17 -4.63
CA ILE A 29 8.17 -2.00 -5.72
C ILE A 29 7.22 -3.20 -5.83
N GLU A 30 6.37 -3.22 -6.87
CA GLU A 30 5.65 -4.43 -7.22
C GLU A 30 6.73 -5.50 -7.32
N ILE A 31 6.71 -6.51 -6.43
CA ILE A 31 7.71 -7.57 -6.51
C ILE A 31 7.41 -8.25 -7.85
N PRO A 32 8.29 -8.14 -8.85
CA PRO A 32 8.08 -8.84 -10.10
C PRO A 32 8.21 -10.31 -9.73
N ILE A 33 7.10 -11.03 -9.68
CA ILE A 33 7.15 -12.48 -9.62
C ILE A 33 7.92 -12.88 -10.89
N PRO A 34 9.05 -13.60 -10.82
CA PRO A 34 9.77 -14.03 -12.01
C PRO A 34 8.87 -15.02 -12.74
N THR A 35 8.08 -14.51 -13.69
CA THR A 35 7.36 -15.36 -14.63
C THR A 35 8.40 -15.89 -15.61
N ASN A 36 9.07 -16.99 -15.25
CA ASN A 36 9.66 -17.92 -16.23
C ASN A 36 8.54 -18.65 -16.99
N ALA A 37 7.51 -17.92 -17.42
CA ALA A 37 6.59 -18.37 -18.43
C ALA A 37 7.34 -18.26 -19.77
N PRO A 38 7.27 -19.27 -20.64
CA PRO A 38 7.73 -19.11 -22.02
C PRO A 38 7.01 -17.87 -22.56
N GLN A 39 7.75 -16.84 -22.96
CA GLN A 39 7.18 -15.76 -23.75
C GLN A 39 6.76 -16.38 -25.08
N ALA A 40 5.54 -16.90 -25.15
CA ALA A 40 4.88 -17.18 -26.39
C ALA A 40 4.59 -15.81 -27.02
N SER A 41 5.58 -15.32 -27.77
CA SER A 41 5.48 -14.17 -28.64
C SER A 41 4.53 -14.51 -29.79
N THR A 42 3.24 -14.48 -29.49
CA THR A 42 2.19 -14.22 -30.46
C THR A 42 1.43 -13.04 -29.87
N SER A 43 1.84 -11.83 -30.24
CA SER A 43 1.16 -10.60 -29.84
C SER A 43 -0.23 -10.62 -30.45
N CYS A 44 -1.16 -11.22 -29.73
CA CYS A 44 -2.54 -11.26 -30.14
C CYS A 44 -3.17 -9.90 -29.85
N THR A 45 -3.44 -9.15 -30.91
CA THR A 45 -4.16 -7.87 -30.87
C THR A 45 -5.53 -7.99 -30.17
N THR A 46 -6.04 -9.21 -29.98
CA THR A 46 -7.32 -9.53 -29.34
C THR A 46 -7.23 -9.85 -27.85
N ALA A 47 -6.04 -9.90 -27.24
CA ALA A 47 -5.88 -10.19 -25.81
C ALA A 47 -5.69 -8.89 -25.00
N THR A 48 -6.60 -8.60 -24.08
CA THR A 48 -6.59 -7.37 -23.27
C THR A 48 -6.74 -7.69 -21.79
N TRP A 49 -5.94 -7.03 -20.95
CA TRP A 49 -6.12 -7.13 -19.50
C TRP A 49 -7.41 -6.43 -19.05
N LEU A 50 -8.21 -7.13 -18.26
CA LEU A 50 -9.23 -6.48 -17.45
C LEU A 50 -8.59 -5.63 -16.35
N ALA A 51 -9.41 -4.76 -15.75
CA ALA A 51 -9.01 -4.01 -14.57
C ALA A 51 -8.47 -4.96 -13.48
N TRP A 52 -7.46 -4.50 -12.76
CA TRP A 52 -7.03 -5.16 -11.55
C TRP A 52 -8.18 -5.22 -10.55
N SER A 53 -8.24 -6.32 -9.79
CA SER A 53 -9.01 -6.38 -8.57
C SER A 53 -8.49 -5.36 -7.56
N ASP A 54 -9.30 -5.07 -6.57
CA ASP A 54 -8.81 -4.42 -5.36
C ASP A 54 -7.70 -5.25 -4.71
N TRP A 55 -6.86 -4.56 -3.95
CA TRP A 55 -5.87 -5.23 -3.10
C TRP A 55 -6.58 -6.00 -1.99
N SER A 56 -6.06 -7.18 -1.68
CA SER A 56 -6.47 -7.93 -0.50
C SER A 56 -6.17 -7.14 0.76
N THR A 57 -6.78 -7.55 1.87
CA THR A 57 -6.33 -7.11 3.19
C THR A 57 -4.84 -7.41 3.36
N CYS A 58 -4.12 -6.48 3.97
CA CYS A 58 -2.72 -6.68 4.31
C CYS A 58 -2.59 -7.83 5.31
N SER A 59 -1.58 -8.69 5.15
CA SER A 59 -1.35 -9.81 6.06
C SER A 59 -0.79 -9.40 7.43
N ASP A 60 -0.48 -8.12 7.62
CA ASP A 60 0.04 -7.57 8.87
C ASP A 60 -0.35 -6.09 8.96
N GLU A 61 -0.21 -5.46 10.12
CA GLU A 61 -0.76 -4.12 10.39
C GLU A 61 0.29 -3.02 10.54
N CYS A 62 1.59 -3.37 10.54
CA CYS A 62 2.68 -2.40 10.68
C CYS A 62 4.01 -2.91 10.12
N GLY A 63 5.02 -2.04 10.13
CA GLY A 63 6.43 -2.35 9.96
C GLY A 63 6.84 -2.75 8.55
N SER A 64 5.96 -2.58 7.55
CA SER A 64 6.11 -3.22 6.24
C SER A 64 6.34 -4.73 6.36
N CYS A 65 5.72 -5.35 7.37
CA CYS A 65 5.81 -6.78 7.66
C CYS A 65 4.81 -7.60 6.85
N GLY A 66 3.71 -6.97 6.43
CA GLY A 66 2.63 -7.62 5.70
C GLY A 66 2.75 -7.42 4.19
N VAL A 67 2.08 -8.31 3.46
CA VAL A 67 1.87 -8.20 2.02
C VAL A 67 0.38 -8.21 1.70
N GLN A 68 0.03 -7.58 0.59
CA GLN A 68 -1.29 -7.63 -0.01
C GLN A 68 -1.16 -8.06 -1.47
N MET A 69 -2.21 -8.71 -1.97
CA MET A 69 -2.25 -9.31 -3.29
C MET A 69 -3.42 -8.77 -4.11
N ARG A 70 -3.25 -8.67 -5.41
CA ARG A 70 -4.32 -8.38 -6.36
C ARG A 70 -4.19 -9.26 -7.59
N THR A 71 -5.28 -9.41 -8.33
CA THR A 71 -5.30 -10.21 -9.56
C THR A 71 -5.98 -9.46 -10.68
N ARG A 72 -5.66 -9.81 -11.92
CA ARG A 72 -6.37 -9.34 -13.12
C ARG A 72 -6.58 -10.51 -14.06
N THR A 73 -7.64 -10.44 -14.85
CA THR A 73 -7.96 -11.48 -15.83
C THR A 73 -7.59 -11.01 -17.22
N CYS A 74 -6.99 -11.90 -18.02
CA CYS A 74 -6.75 -11.65 -19.43
C CYS A 74 -8.01 -12.03 -20.22
N LEU A 75 -8.63 -11.04 -20.87
CA LEU A 75 -9.74 -11.28 -21.78
C LEU A 75 -9.18 -11.53 -23.19
N THR A 76 -9.50 -12.69 -23.77
CA THR A 76 -9.15 -13.02 -25.15
C THR A 76 -10.23 -13.90 -25.77
N THR A 77 -10.40 -13.78 -27.09
CA THR A 77 -11.29 -14.65 -27.89
C THR A 77 -10.57 -15.88 -28.43
N ASP A 78 -9.26 -15.98 -28.23
CA ASP A 78 -8.41 -17.04 -28.76
C ASP A 78 -7.63 -17.71 -27.62
N SER A 79 -7.84 -19.00 -27.42
CA SER A 79 -7.21 -19.79 -26.35
C SER A 79 -5.70 -19.94 -26.51
N THR A 80 -5.15 -19.65 -27.70
CA THR A 80 -3.70 -19.65 -27.96
C THR A 80 -3.02 -18.34 -27.56
N CYS A 81 -3.82 -17.32 -27.23
CA CYS A 81 -3.36 -15.99 -26.92
C CYS A 81 -3.27 -15.74 -25.41
N THR A 82 -2.22 -15.04 -25.00
CA THR A 82 -2.01 -14.63 -23.60
C THR A 82 -1.65 -13.16 -23.52
N CYS A 83 -2.15 -12.48 -22.50
CA CYS A 83 -1.80 -11.08 -22.26
C CYS A 83 -0.35 -10.97 -21.74
N PRO A 84 0.43 -9.97 -22.19
CA PRO A 84 1.79 -9.79 -21.73
C PRO A 84 1.83 -9.38 -20.24
N GLY A 85 2.71 -10.03 -19.47
CA GLY A 85 2.93 -9.77 -18.04
C GLY A 85 2.19 -10.71 -17.10
N GLY A 86 2.30 -10.46 -15.79
CA GLY A 86 1.66 -11.29 -14.76
C GLY A 86 0.17 -10.98 -14.57
N SER A 87 -0.60 -12.00 -14.15
CA SER A 87 -2.00 -11.87 -13.70
C SER A 87 -2.12 -11.58 -12.20
N THR A 88 -1.03 -11.63 -11.45
CA THR A 88 -0.99 -11.42 -9.99
C THR A 88 0.02 -10.34 -9.64
N GLY A 89 -0.37 -9.42 -8.77
CA GLY A 89 0.51 -8.42 -8.16
C GLY A 89 0.62 -8.65 -6.66
N VAL A 90 1.82 -8.48 -6.11
CA VAL A 90 2.09 -8.56 -4.67
C VAL A 90 2.90 -7.34 -4.27
N GLN A 91 2.52 -6.72 -3.15
CA GLN A 91 3.27 -5.61 -2.56
C GLN A 91 3.25 -5.67 -1.04
N TYR A 92 4.28 -5.11 -0.40
CA TYR A 92 4.24 -4.83 1.03
C TYR A 92 3.17 -3.78 1.34
N CYS A 93 2.72 -3.73 2.60
CA CYS A 93 1.70 -2.79 3.04
C CYS A 93 1.91 -2.43 4.52
N ASN A 94 1.15 -1.43 4.98
CA ASN A 94 1.21 -0.91 6.35
C ASN A 94 2.62 -0.48 6.78
N LEU A 95 3.02 0.65 6.18
CA LEU A 95 4.35 1.23 6.29
C LEU A 95 4.64 1.86 7.64
N ASP A 96 3.63 2.12 8.45
CA ASP A 96 3.80 2.72 9.77
C ASP A 96 4.62 1.79 10.67
N ILE A 97 5.49 2.37 11.49
CA ILE A 97 6.37 1.57 12.36
C ILE A 97 5.59 0.67 13.32
N CYS A 98 6.06 -0.55 13.52
CA CYS A 98 5.58 -1.36 14.64
C CYS A 98 6.16 -0.82 15.95
N ARG A 99 5.36 -0.90 17.02
CA ARG A 99 5.79 -0.59 18.38
C ARG A 99 6.30 -1.85 19.09
N TYR A 100 7.11 -1.65 20.13
CA TYR A 100 7.50 -2.72 21.06
C TYR A 100 6.24 -3.48 21.54
N PRO A 101 6.26 -4.83 21.61
CA PRO A 101 7.43 -5.73 21.57
C PRO A 101 7.85 -6.21 20.17
N ARG A 102 7.23 -5.72 19.11
CA ARG A 102 7.53 -6.17 17.74
C ARG A 102 8.76 -5.46 17.17
N THR A 103 9.44 -6.10 16.23
CA THR A 103 10.47 -5.46 15.42
C THR A 103 9.88 -4.27 14.67
N THR A 104 10.51 -3.10 14.75
CA THR A 104 9.99 -1.83 14.20
C THR A 104 9.68 -1.89 12.70
N CYS A 105 10.58 -2.51 11.92
CA CYS A 105 10.44 -2.77 10.49
C CYS A 105 10.88 -4.21 10.18
N CYS A 106 10.22 -4.87 9.24
CA CYS A 106 10.55 -6.23 8.81
C CYS A 106 11.36 -6.25 7.50
N ASN A 107 11.92 -7.41 7.17
CA ASN A 107 12.66 -7.65 5.93
C ASN A 107 13.84 -6.67 5.79
N ASN A 108 14.02 -6.08 4.60
CA ASN A 108 15.07 -5.07 4.33
C ASN A 108 14.56 -3.63 4.44
N PHE A 109 13.43 -3.41 5.14
CA PHE A 109 12.90 -2.08 5.37
C PHE A 109 13.54 -1.46 6.61
N ARG A 110 13.75 -0.15 6.57
CA ARG A 110 14.29 0.60 7.71
C ARG A 110 13.45 1.85 7.97
N VAL A 111 13.52 2.32 9.21
CA VAL A 111 12.84 3.54 9.63
C VAL A 111 13.38 4.71 8.83
N THR A 112 12.48 5.40 8.14
CA THR A 112 12.75 6.56 7.30
C THR A 112 11.67 7.61 7.53
N SER A 113 12.00 8.88 7.40
CA SER A 113 11.01 9.95 7.42
C SER A 113 10.27 10.00 6.07
N TYR A 114 8.96 9.83 6.07
CA TYR A 114 8.12 9.97 4.89
C TYR A 114 6.87 10.79 5.25
N LEU A 115 6.62 11.88 4.50
CA LEU A 115 5.47 12.78 4.73
C LEU A 115 5.31 13.22 6.21
N GLY A 116 6.41 13.57 6.86
CA GLY A 116 6.40 14.07 8.25
C GLY A 116 6.19 13.02 9.35
N ARG A 117 6.27 11.72 9.03
CA ARG A 117 6.22 10.62 10.02
C ARG A 117 7.27 9.54 9.75
N PHE A 118 7.47 8.67 10.73
CA PHE A 118 8.35 7.51 10.60
C PHE A 118 7.63 6.35 9.91
N ALA A 119 8.21 5.88 8.81
CA ALA A 119 7.71 4.76 8.03
C ALA A 119 8.84 3.78 7.67
N CYS A 120 8.49 2.54 7.39
CA CYS A 120 9.40 1.47 7.01
C CYS A 120 9.54 1.40 5.49
N LEU A 121 10.62 2.00 4.96
CA LEU A 121 10.87 2.12 3.52
C LEU A 121 12.24 1.55 3.12
N ASN A 122 12.34 1.11 1.87
CA ASN A 122 13.60 0.66 1.29
C ASN A 122 14.51 1.87 1.05
N ALA A 123 15.83 1.68 1.14
CA ALA A 123 16.82 2.74 0.96
C ALA A 123 16.83 3.38 -0.41
N THR A 124 16.36 2.64 -1.41
CA THR A 124 16.20 3.12 -2.78
C THR A 124 14.91 3.91 -3.01
N ALA A 125 13.92 3.84 -2.11
CA ALA A 125 12.60 4.46 -2.29
C ALA A 125 12.55 5.95 -1.93
N ILE A 126 13.67 6.55 -1.49
CA ILE A 126 13.78 7.95 -1.04
C ILE A 126 14.56 8.86 -2.00
N LEU A 127 14.96 8.36 -3.17
CA LEU A 127 15.69 9.14 -4.19
C LEU A 127 14.85 9.38 -5.46
N GLY A 128 13.52 9.38 -5.35
CA GLY A 128 12.58 9.75 -6.42
C GLY A 128 12.02 11.13 -6.20
#